data_AF-A0AAE1PTZ4-F1
#
_entry.id   AF-A0AAE1PTZ4-F1
#
_cell.length_a   1.000
_cell.length_b   1.000
_cell.length_c   1.000
_cell.angle_alpha   90.00
_cell.angle_beta   90.00
_cell.angle_gamma   90.00
#
_symmetry.space_group_name_H-M   'P 1'
#
loop_
_entity.id
_entity.type
_entity.pdbx_description
1 polymer ?
#
loop_
_entity_poly.entity_id
_entity_poly.type
_entity_poly.pdbx_seq_one_letter_code
_entity_poly.pdbx_strand_id
1 'polypeptide(L)'
;MLDYGGFVPEALKSSVNPTLATVGRKLTLDRDINLSNPYGYIMEVVQEGTHVAIISTDYLRYTLNELGLVRDTYLVHEQIYKNYNSWFLPLNTPYTSTISDHLIRLVETGVLPKLYELHVGSYTTKDQQSLSGEPSSQIEPPLGLLARHLMFWRDNCE
;
A
#
# COMPACT_ATOMS: atom_id res chain seq x y z
N MET A 1 -11.57 -10.81 5.12
CA MET A 1 -10.41 -9.90 5.36
C MET A 1 -9.85 -10.18 6.75
N LEU A 2 -8.52 -10.25 6.90
CA LEU A 2 -7.87 -10.33 8.22
C LEU A 2 -7.74 -8.92 8.80
N ASP A 3 -8.10 -8.74 10.08
CA ASP A 3 -7.92 -7.46 10.76
C ASP A 3 -6.54 -7.40 11.42
N TYR A 4 -5.63 -6.64 10.79
CA TYR A 4 -4.29 -6.37 11.30
C TYR A 4 -4.24 -5.12 12.19
N GLY A 5 -5.35 -4.75 12.84
CA GLY A 5 -5.47 -3.49 13.57
C GLY A 5 -5.67 -2.30 12.64
N GLY A 6 -6.27 -2.54 11.47
CA GLY A 6 -6.49 -1.53 10.46
C GLY A 6 -7.86 -0.90 10.60
N PHE A 7 -7.95 0.42 10.45
CA PHE A 7 -9.21 1.17 10.46
C PHE A 7 -10.07 0.96 9.19
N VAL A 8 -9.81 -0.10 8.41
CA VAL A 8 -10.46 -0.35 7.11
C VAL A 8 -11.97 -0.54 7.26
N PRO A 9 -12.49 -1.38 8.19
CA PRO A 9 -13.93 -1.57 8.30
C PRO A 9 -14.65 -0.26 8.67
N GLU A 10 -14.10 0.49 9.61
CA GLU A 10 -14.63 1.78 10.08
C GLU A 10 -14.55 2.83 8.97
N ALA A 11 -13.41 2.95 8.30
CA ALA A 11 -13.21 3.90 7.20
C ALA A 11 -14.16 3.64 6.03
N LEU A 12 -14.41 2.37 5.69
CA LEU A 12 -15.40 2.01 4.67
C LEU A 12 -16.81 2.41 5.14
N LYS A 13 -17.20 2.06 6.36
CA LYS A 13 -18.54 2.39 6.91
C LYS A 13 -18.78 3.91 6.98
N SER A 14 -17.76 4.69 7.30
CA SER A 14 -17.84 6.16 7.41
C SER A 14 -17.53 6.89 6.10
N SER A 15 -17.31 6.17 5.00
CA SER A 15 -16.97 6.79 3.71
C SER A 15 -18.11 7.67 3.18
N VAL A 16 -17.75 8.83 2.64
CA VAL A 16 -18.69 9.72 1.93
C VAL A 16 -19.17 9.10 0.60
N ASN A 17 -18.37 8.22 0.00
CA ASN A 17 -18.76 7.46 -1.18
C ASN A 17 -19.79 6.36 -0.77
N PRO A 18 -21.03 6.39 -1.29
CA PRO A 18 -22.10 5.48 -0.90
C PRO A 18 -21.82 4.01 -1.30
N THR A 19 -21.03 3.80 -2.36
CA THR A 19 -20.59 2.45 -2.78
C THR A 19 -19.66 1.86 -1.73
N LEU A 20 -18.64 2.61 -1.31
CA LEU A 20 -17.70 2.18 -0.27
C LEU A 20 -18.38 2.00 1.09
N ALA A 21 -19.33 2.88 1.45
CA ALA A 21 -20.16 2.71 2.65
C ALA A 21 -20.99 1.42 2.60
N THR A 22 -21.49 1.06 1.42
CA THR A 22 -22.22 -0.20 1.23
C THR A 22 -21.32 -1.41 1.35
N VAL A 23 -20.10 -1.36 0.81
CA VAL A 23 -19.08 -2.38 1.02
C VAL A 23 -18.76 -2.52 2.51
N GLY A 24 -18.50 -1.42 3.22
CA GLY A 24 -18.19 -1.44 4.65
C GLY A 24 -19.28 -2.04 5.53
N ARG A 25 -20.56 -1.85 5.19
CA ARG A 25 -21.69 -2.48 5.89
C ARG A 25 -21.81 -3.98 5.65
N LYS A 26 -21.35 -4.46 4.49
CA LYS A 26 -21.38 -5.88 4.11
C LYS A 26 -20.06 -6.61 4.41
N LEU A 27 -19.01 -5.86 4.70
CA LEU A 27 -17.68 -6.40 4.98
C LEU A 27 -17.75 -7.27 6.24
N THR A 28 -17.35 -8.52 6.07
CA THR A 28 -17.15 -9.46 7.17
C THR A 28 -15.68 -9.84 7.23
N LEU A 29 -15.15 -9.82 8.45
CA LEU A 29 -13.79 -10.27 8.72
C LEU A 29 -13.79 -11.80 8.76
N ASP A 30 -12.73 -12.38 8.19
CA ASP A 30 -12.54 -13.82 8.27
C ASP A 30 -12.10 -14.18 9.69
N ARG A 31 -12.75 -15.19 10.28
CA ARG A 31 -12.50 -15.64 11.66
C ARG A 31 -11.55 -16.84 11.70
N ASP A 32 -11.38 -17.55 10.59
CA ASP A 32 -10.65 -18.82 10.51
C ASP A 32 -9.20 -18.59 10.04
N ILE A 33 -8.53 -17.65 10.70
CA ILE A 33 -7.21 -17.18 10.32
C ILE A 33 -6.13 -18.23 10.63
N ASN A 34 -5.39 -18.65 9.61
CA ASN A 34 -4.16 -19.39 9.84
C ASN A 34 -3.02 -18.46 10.29
N LEU A 35 -2.85 -18.31 11.62
CA LEU A 35 -1.80 -17.46 12.20
C LEU A 35 -0.37 -17.93 11.92
N SER A 36 -0.17 -19.20 11.56
CA SER A 36 1.18 -19.74 11.25
C SER A 36 1.68 -19.32 9.85
N ASN A 37 0.76 -19.03 8.93
CA ASN A 37 1.07 -18.51 7.60
C ASN A 37 -0.06 -17.60 7.10
N PRO A 38 -0.22 -16.40 7.68
CA PRO A 38 -1.38 -15.57 7.42
C PRO A 38 -1.41 -15.06 5.97
N TYR A 39 -0.26 -14.74 5.39
CA TYR A 39 -0.18 -14.23 4.02
C TYR A 39 -0.40 -15.32 2.96
N GLY A 40 0.18 -16.51 3.15
CA GLY A 40 -0.08 -17.64 2.25
C GLY A 40 -1.55 -18.03 2.26
N TYR A 41 -2.16 -18.11 3.44
CA TYR A 41 -3.60 -18.36 3.59
C TYR A 41 -4.46 -17.32 2.85
N ILE A 42 -4.19 -16.01 3.03
CA ILE A 42 -4.95 -14.97 2.32
C ILE A 42 -4.87 -15.18 0.81
N MET A 43 -3.68 -15.46 0.27
CA MET A 43 -3.50 -15.61 -1.17
C MET A 43 -4.25 -16.83 -1.71
N GLU A 44 -4.21 -17.96 -0.99
CA GLU A 44 -4.94 -19.18 -1.32
C GLU A 44 -6.45 -18.92 -1.41
N VAL A 45 -7.05 -18.34 -0.36
CA VAL A 45 -8.51 -18.09 -0.36
C VAL A 45 -8.96 -17.01 -1.34
N VAL A 46 -8.07 -16.09 -1.72
CA VAL A 46 -8.33 -15.13 -2.80
C VAL A 46 -8.29 -15.81 -4.16
N GLN A 47 -7.32 -16.70 -4.39
CA GLN A 47 -7.21 -17.47 -5.63
C GLN A 47 -8.40 -18.42 -5.83
N GLU A 48 -8.95 -18.98 -4.75
CA GLU A 48 -10.17 -19.78 -4.77
C GLU A 48 -11.43 -18.96 -5.13
N GLY A 49 -11.33 -17.63 -5.19
CA GLY A 49 -12.45 -16.74 -5.51
C GLY A 49 -13.48 -16.63 -4.38
N THR A 50 -13.15 -17.11 -3.18
CA THR A 50 -14.05 -17.08 -2.02
C THR A 50 -13.91 -15.79 -1.21
N HIS A 51 -12.75 -15.14 -1.28
CA HIS A 51 -12.43 -13.96 -0.48
C HIS A 51 -11.82 -12.81 -1.30
N VAL A 52 -11.86 -11.61 -0.73
CA VAL A 52 -11.13 -10.44 -1.24
C VAL A 52 -10.11 -9.99 -0.19
N ALA A 53 -8.89 -9.70 -0.65
CA ALA A 53 -7.84 -9.09 0.16
C ALA A 53 -7.86 -7.56 0.01
N ILE A 54 -7.89 -6.85 1.14
CA ILE A 54 -7.73 -5.40 1.19
C ILE A 54 -6.41 -5.13 1.92
N ILE A 55 -5.38 -4.75 1.16
CA ILE A 55 -4.01 -4.54 1.65
C ILE A 55 -3.45 -3.28 0.97
N SER A 56 -2.34 -2.73 1.49
CA SER A 56 -1.62 -1.64 0.83
C SER A 56 -1.21 -2.00 -0.60
N THR A 57 -1.34 -1.04 -1.51
CA THR A 57 -1.10 -1.22 -2.94
C THR A 57 0.30 -1.73 -3.26
N ASP A 58 1.32 -1.22 -2.58
CA ASP A 58 2.72 -1.63 -2.82
C ASP A 58 2.95 -3.10 -2.48
N TYR A 59 2.39 -3.56 -1.36
CA TYR A 59 2.49 -4.94 -0.94
C TYR A 59 1.69 -5.88 -1.85
N LEU A 60 0.51 -5.47 -2.31
CA LEU A 60 -0.26 -6.23 -3.31
C LEU A 60 0.54 -6.40 -4.61
N ARG A 61 1.14 -5.33 -5.12
CA ARG A 61 1.96 -5.39 -6.34
C ARG A 61 3.14 -6.34 -6.19
N TYR A 62 3.86 -6.25 -5.08
CA TYR A 62 4.96 -7.17 -4.76
C TYR A 62 4.47 -8.63 -4.72
N THR A 63 3.39 -8.90 -3.97
CA THR A 63 2.88 -10.26 -3.78
C THR A 63 2.39 -10.87 -5.09
N LEU A 64 1.66 -10.11 -5.90
CA LEU A 64 1.17 -10.58 -7.20
C LEU A 64 2.31 -10.87 -8.18
N ASN A 65 3.39 -10.09 -8.13
CA ASN A 65 4.57 -10.32 -8.94
C ASN A 65 5.31 -11.60 -8.51
N GLU A 66 5.58 -11.76 -7.21
CA GLU A 66 6.25 -12.96 -6.70
C GLU A 66 5.44 -14.25 -6.95
N LEU A 67 4.11 -14.16 -6.99
CA LEU A 67 3.23 -15.29 -7.31
C LEU A 67 2.93 -15.44 -8.81
N GLY A 68 3.38 -14.52 -9.67
CA GLY A 68 3.09 -14.55 -11.11
C GLY A 68 1.62 -14.31 -11.48
N LEU A 69 0.83 -13.70 -10.59
CA LEU A 69 -0.63 -13.51 -10.73
C LEU A 69 -1.02 -12.13 -11.28
N VAL A 70 -0.06 -11.34 -11.74
CA VAL A 70 -0.29 -9.95 -12.19
C VAL A 70 -1.34 -9.87 -13.31
N ARG A 71 -1.40 -10.87 -14.19
CA ARG A 71 -2.34 -10.92 -15.33
C ARG A 71 -3.73 -11.42 -14.94
N ASP A 72 -3.80 -12.27 -13.93
CA ASP A 72 -5.03 -12.95 -13.52
C ASP A 72 -5.77 -12.19 -12.41
N THR A 73 -5.18 -11.11 -11.90
CA THR A 73 -5.73 -10.33 -10.80
C THR A 73 -6.08 -8.90 -11.22
N TYR A 74 -7.30 -8.47 -10.93
CA TYR A 74 -7.71 -7.08 -11.08
C TYR A 74 -7.42 -6.29 -9.81
N LEU A 75 -6.59 -5.24 -9.92
CA LEU A 75 -6.32 -4.31 -8.82
C LEU A 75 -7.27 -3.11 -8.88
N VAL A 76 -8.06 -2.93 -7.81
CA VAL A 76 -8.89 -1.73 -7.63
C VAL A 76 -8.01 -0.61 -7.09
N HIS A 77 -7.92 0.50 -7.82
CA HIS A 77 -7.07 1.65 -7.46
C HIS A 77 -7.73 2.67 -6.52
N GLU A 78 -8.91 2.35 -5.95
CA GLU A 78 -9.61 3.27 -5.06
C GLU A 78 -8.90 3.38 -3.70
N GLN A 79 -8.60 4.62 -3.30
CA GLN A 79 -8.05 4.91 -1.98
C GLN A 79 -9.19 4.93 -0.94
N ILE A 80 -9.23 3.91 -0.08
CA ILE A 80 -10.23 3.79 0.99
C ILE A 80 -10.02 4.87 2.07
N TYR A 81 -8.77 5.07 2.48
CA TYR A 81 -8.37 6.15 3.39
C TYR A 81 -6.90 6.51 3.15
N LYS A 82 -6.48 7.69 3.60
CA LYS A 82 -5.08 8.08 3.59
C LYS A 82 -4.36 7.36 4.71
N ASN A 83 -3.31 6.63 4.37
CA ASN A 83 -2.42 6.01 5.33
C ASN A 83 -1.00 6.54 5.11
N TYR A 84 -0.25 6.67 6.20
CA TYR A 84 1.10 7.18 6.20
C TYR A 84 1.99 6.19 6.95
N ASN A 85 3.13 5.83 6.38
CA ASN A 85 4.17 5.15 7.13
C ASN A 85 4.77 6.13 8.13
N SER A 86 4.83 5.75 9.40
CA SER A 86 5.31 6.61 10.48
C SER A 86 6.25 5.85 11.40
N TRP A 87 7.21 6.55 11.97
CA TRP A 87 8.09 6.00 12.98
C TRP A 87 7.53 6.32 14.37
N PHE A 88 7.25 5.28 15.14
CA PHE A 88 6.81 5.41 16.52
C PHE A 88 8.04 5.37 17.43
N LEU A 89 8.30 6.49 18.10
CA LEU A 89 9.38 6.62 19.08
C LEU A 89 8.79 6.64 20.50
N PRO A 90 9.52 6.14 21.51
CA PRO A 90 9.12 6.32 22.90
C PRO A 90 8.86 7.79 23.24
N LEU A 91 7.92 8.03 24.15
CA LEU A 91 7.66 9.37 24.66
C LEU A 91 8.96 10.01 25.18
N ASN A 92 9.14 11.30 24.89
CA ASN A 92 10.32 12.09 25.27
C ASN A 92 11.65 11.61 24.66
N THR A 93 11.62 10.93 23.51
CA THR A 93 12.86 10.62 22.77
C THR A 93 13.56 11.93 22.37
N PRO A 94 14.82 12.18 22.81
CA PRO A 94 15.49 13.46 22.63
C PRO A 94 15.86 13.77 21.17
N TYR A 95 15.83 12.77 20.30
CA TYR A 95 16.19 12.89 18.88
C TYR A 95 15.00 12.97 17.92
N THR A 96 13.77 13.06 18.44
CA THR A 96 12.56 13.07 17.59
C THR A 96 12.61 14.19 16.55
N SER A 97 12.98 15.42 16.94
CA SER A 97 13.09 16.56 16.01
C SER A 97 14.20 16.34 14.98
N THR A 98 15.39 15.93 15.42
CA THR A 98 16.53 15.65 14.55
C THR A 98 16.20 14.57 13.52
N ILE A 99 15.54 13.49 13.93
CA ILE A 99 15.10 12.41 13.05
C ILE A 99 14.08 12.93 12.02
N SER A 100 13.07 13.67 12.48
CA SER A 100 12.06 14.26 11.60
C SER A 100 12.68 15.20 10.56
N ASP A 101 13.60 16.07 10.96
CA ASP A 101 14.28 17.00 10.06
C ASP A 101 15.10 16.26 8.98
N HIS A 102 15.79 15.18 9.36
CA HIS A 102 16.53 14.36 8.40
C HIS A 102 15.60 13.62 7.43
N LEU A 103 14.49 13.08 7.92
CA LEU A 103 13.47 12.44 7.08
C LEU A 103 12.89 13.42 6.06
N ILE A 104 12.56 14.64 6.50
CA ILE A 104 12.11 15.73 5.64
C ILE A 104 13.14 16.00 4.54
N ARG A 105 14.40 16.17 4.91
CA ARG A 105 15.48 16.44 3.93
C ARG A 105 15.64 15.31 2.93
N LEU A 106 15.51 14.04 3.33
CA LEU A 106 15.58 12.90 2.41
C LEU A 106 14.47 12.95 1.35
N VAL A 107 13.31 13.49 1.70
CA VAL A 107 12.23 13.71 0.75
C VAL A 107 12.53 14.92 -0.13
N GLU A 108 12.85 16.07 0.46
CA GLU A 108 13.07 17.32 -0.27
C GLU A 108 14.21 17.21 -1.29
N THR A 109 15.25 16.45 -0.96
CA THR A 109 16.38 16.18 -1.85
C THR A 109 16.09 15.09 -2.89
N GLY A 110 14.92 14.46 -2.87
CA GLY A 110 14.53 13.42 -3.81
C GLY A 110 15.19 12.05 -3.57
N VAL A 111 15.93 11.88 -2.47
CA VAL A 111 16.57 10.60 -2.13
C VAL A 111 15.54 9.52 -1.85
N LEU A 112 14.52 9.81 -1.03
CA LEU A 112 13.51 8.82 -0.67
C LEU A 112 12.65 8.38 -1.88
N PRO A 113 12.13 9.28 -2.74
CA PRO A 113 11.47 8.88 -3.99
C PRO A 113 12.33 7.98 -4.87
N LYS A 114 13.62 8.31 -5.04
CA LYS A 114 14.54 7.51 -5.87
C LYS A 114 14.76 6.11 -5.28
N LEU A 115 14.91 6.00 -3.96
CA LEU A 115 15.01 4.70 -3.29
C LEU A 115 13.73 3.87 -3.46
N TYR A 116 12.56 4.50 -3.38
CA TYR A 116 11.29 3.84 -3.62
C TYR A 116 11.19 3.33 -5.06
N GLU A 117 11.52 4.15 -6.07
CA GLU A 117 11.52 3.73 -7.48
C GLU A 117 12.46 2.56 -7.74
N LEU A 118 13.66 2.57 -7.16
CA LEU A 118 14.61 1.47 -7.26
C LEU A 118 14.08 0.19 -6.61
N HIS A 119 13.49 0.32 -5.42
CA HIS A 119 12.90 -0.81 -4.72
C HIS A 119 11.74 -1.40 -5.53
N VAL A 120 10.80 -0.56 -5.98
CA VAL A 120 9.64 -0.98 -6.77
C VAL A 120 10.06 -1.59 -8.09
N GLY A 121 10.94 -0.91 -8.82
CA GLY A 121 11.46 -1.37 -10.10
C GLY A 121 12.11 -2.74 -10.02
N SER A 122 12.78 -3.07 -8.91
CA SER A 122 13.46 -4.35 -8.73
C SER A 122 12.55 -5.58 -8.86
N TYR A 123 11.26 -5.47 -8.52
CA TYR A 123 10.29 -6.55 -8.74
C TYR A 123 9.49 -6.36 -10.03
N THR A 124 9.17 -5.14 -10.47
CA THR A 124 8.46 -4.93 -11.75
C THR A 124 9.27 -5.36 -12.98
N THR A 125 10.60 -5.29 -12.95
CA THR A 125 11.44 -5.69 -14.11
C THR A 125 11.48 -7.21 -14.33
N LYS A 126 11.20 -8.03 -13.31
CA LYS A 126 11.10 -9.50 -13.47
C LYS A 126 10.00 -9.90 -14.46
N ASP A 127 8.93 -9.12 -14.56
CA ASP A 127 7.84 -9.34 -15.51
C ASP A 127 8.25 -8.98 -16.96
N GLN A 128 9.12 -7.99 -17.17
CA GLN A 128 9.52 -7.56 -18.52
C GLN A 128 10.54 -8.50 -19.18
N GLN A 129 11.37 -9.19 -18.39
CA GLN A 129 12.34 -10.15 -18.93
C GLN A 129 11.74 -11.51 -19.28
N SER A 130 10.60 -11.89 -18.67
CA SER A 130 9.79 -13.05 -19.10
C SER A 130 8.88 -12.73 -20.30
N LEU A 131 8.97 -11.51 -20.82
CA LEU A 131 8.08 -10.91 -21.82
C LEU A 131 8.75 -10.54 -23.16
N SER A 132 9.94 -11.06 -23.47
CA SER A 132 10.57 -10.81 -24.79
C SER A 132 9.85 -11.57 -25.91
N GLY A 133 8.70 -11.05 -26.30
CA GLY A 133 7.83 -11.58 -27.35
C GLY A 133 6.59 -10.73 -27.60
N GLU A 134 6.72 -9.39 -27.62
CA GLU A 134 6.00 -8.42 -28.47
C GLU A 134 6.01 -7.00 -27.83
N PRO A 135 6.17 -5.93 -28.63
CA PRO A 135 6.32 -4.57 -28.10
C PRO A 135 4.95 -3.92 -27.89
N SER A 136 4.44 -3.91 -26.65
CA SER A 136 3.27 -3.11 -26.29
C SER A 136 3.70 -1.69 -25.91
N SER A 137 3.34 -0.76 -26.79
CA SER A 137 3.17 0.69 -26.62
C SER A 137 3.48 1.31 -25.26
N GLN A 138 4.36 2.31 -25.29
CA GLN A 138 4.65 3.28 -24.24
C GLN A 138 3.39 3.75 -23.52
N ILE A 139 3.27 3.40 -22.24
CA ILE A 139 2.45 4.15 -21.28
C ILE A 139 3.46 4.88 -20.41
N GLU A 140 3.75 6.15 -20.75
CA GLU A 140 4.45 7.03 -19.83
C GLU A 140 3.60 7.19 -18.57
N PRO A 141 4.14 6.96 -17.35
CA PRO A 141 3.42 7.37 -16.16
C PRO A 141 3.39 8.90 -16.14
N PRO A 142 2.23 9.54 -15.92
CA PRO A 142 2.20 10.98 -15.77
C PRO A 142 3.07 11.34 -14.56
N LEU A 143 4.13 12.11 -14.81
CA LEU A 143 5.08 12.68 -13.84
C LEU A 143 4.42 13.57 -12.75
N GLY A 144 3.09 13.58 -12.63
CA GLY A 144 2.30 14.39 -11.70
C GLY A 144 1.74 13.66 -10.47
N LEU A 145 2.01 12.37 -10.27
CA LEU A 145 1.41 11.57 -9.17
C LEU A 145 2.36 11.16 -8.04
N LEU A 146 3.65 11.51 -8.12
CA LEU A 146 4.63 11.27 -7.05
C LEU A 146 4.65 12.37 -5.96
N ALA A 147 3.83 13.42 -6.09
CA ALA A 147 3.87 14.59 -5.22
C ALA A 147 2.81 14.63 -4.11
N ARG A 148 2.12 13.53 -3.80
CA ARG A 148 1.14 13.52 -2.70
C ARG A 148 1.55 12.42 -1.73
N HIS A 149 2.06 12.83 -0.57
CA HIS A 149 1.94 12.24 0.78
C HIS A 149 3.11 12.76 1.67
N LEU A 150 3.36 14.08 1.65
CA LEU A 150 3.96 14.76 2.79
C LEU A 150 3.02 15.86 3.24
N MET A 151 2.49 15.69 4.45
CA MET A 151 1.88 16.77 5.19
C MET A 151 2.85 17.07 6.33
N PHE A 152 3.41 18.28 6.34
CA PHE A 152 4.14 18.79 7.47
C PHE A 152 3.13 19.11 8.57
N TRP A 153 3.31 18.50 9.74
CA TRP A 153 2.71 18.99 10.97
C TRP A 153 3.71 19.95 11.61
N ARG A 154 3.36 21.24 11.65
CA ARG A 154 4.03 22.25 12.49
C ARG A 154 3.08 22.57 13.63
N ASP A 155 3.33 22.01 14.81
CA ASP A 155 2.74 22.53 16.02
C ASP A 155 3.43 23.85 16.35
N ASN A 156 2.69 24.95 16.21
CA ASN A 156 3.01 26.16 16.95
C ASN A 156 2.59 25.90 18.39
N CYS A 157 3.57 25.65 19.26
CA CYS A 157 3.43 25.88 20.68
C CYS A 157 4.12 27.21 21.02
N GLU A 158 3.34 28.29 21.03
CA GLU A 158 3.35 29.35 22.05
C GLU A 158 1.90 29.76 22.29
#